data_AF-B1ZWH4-F1
#
_entry.id   AF-B1ZWH4-F1
#
_cell.length_a   1.000
_cell.length_b   1.000
_cell.length_c   1.000
_cell.angle_alpha   90.00
_cell.angle_beta   90.00
_cell.angle_gamma   90.00
#
_symmetry.space_group_name_H-M   'P 1'
#
loop_
_entity.id
_entity.type
_entity.pdbx_description
1 polymer ?
#
loop_
_entity_poly.entity_id
_entity_poly.type
_entity_poly.pdbx_seq_one_letter_code
_entity_poly.pdbx_strand_id
1 'polypeptide(L)'
;MQIRKLGSIAFFSALALTAAARPFTVVVYNVENLVDADGQARFEEYQAPRYTPAHVLTKVQAVASVLARFDDGRGPDVVMLQEIEVDETPAAAALDYEAMLRRYADRKIEDMLGRGFDQEIADLPAEALLAKALADRGLTGYHVIVAENVRSGGDRPLSQKCVTLTRFPVKAVRSHPTVDARAILEVLVEIDGATLYLFNNHWKSGAGDAATEPTRAANARTLRQRLDEILRQDPQADIVIGGDFNSQYNQKRRYPQMTVTGMNDVLGSQGNELAIRGQQRDLYNLWFELPAEQRGSDTFQGEWGTLIQMLITRGLYDYRGVQYVDNSFGVAKFDGLNADEKGTPIRWSGEGPAGSGFSDHFPVFARFTTVSDERPDRYLALRGASEEPTQAETVRKIDYSAVDVEKIAVRAESLPAGAKLRSKEFRGKIIRVEGVVAPGIRLAVEFLGDTYDVWSFNEALRNELRANHAAGQPIRFYAELGQYRGRWQFVIQDPSWVK
;
A
#
# COMPACT_ATOMS: atom_id res chain seq x y z
N MET A 1 -8.36 84.59 4.27
CA MET A 1 -9.25 83.53 4.79
C MET A 1 -9.33 82.43 3.73
N GLN A 2 -8.45 81.43 3.84
CA GLN A 2 -8.37 80.26 2.97
C GLN A 2 -9.30 79.17 3.53
N ILE A 3 -10.06 78.47 2.69
CA ILE A 3 -10.55 77.13 3.01
C ILE A 3 -10.30 76.22 1.81
N ARG A 4 -9.32 75.33 1.97
CA ARG A 4 -8.94 74.28 1.02
C ARG A 4 -9.89 73.09 1.17
N LYS A 5 -10.34 72.50 0.06
CA LYS A 5 -10.94 71.17 0.01
C LYS A 5 -9.87 70.11 0.29
N LEU A 6 -10.03 69.30 1.33
CA LEU A 6 -9.31 68.03 1.48
C LEU A 6 -10.19 66.90 0.93
N GLY A 7 -9.63 66.13 -0.01
CA GLY A 7 -10.19 64.86 -0.44
C GLY A 7 -9.84 63.77 0.56
N SER A 8 -10.84 62.95 0.92
CA SER A 8 -10.65 61.73 1.71
C SER A 8 -10.15 60.61 0.81
N ILE A 9 -8.87 60.25 0.93
CA ILE A 9 -8.33 58.99 0.41
C ILE A 9 -8.63 57.94 1.48
N ALA A 10 -9.55 57.02 1.17
CA ALA A 10 -9.79 55.85 2.00
C ALA A 10 -8.61 54.89 1.84
N PHE A 11 -7.80 54.75 2.90
CA PHE A 11 -6.79 53.71 3.01
C PHE A 11 -7.52 52.39 3.31
N PHE A 12 -7.73 51.55 2.30
CA PHE A 12 -8.08 50.15 2.53
C PHE A 12 -6.80 49.44 3.00
N SER A 13 -6.63 49.35 4.32
CA SER A 13 -5.69 48.40 4.90
C SER A 13 -6.24 47.00 4.65
N ALA A 14 -5.79 46.37 3.56
CA ALA A 14 -5.91 44.93 3.40
C ALA A 14 -5.06 44.28 4.49
N LEU A 15 -5.71 43.81 5.56
CA LEU A 15 -5.08 42.81 6.42
C LEU A 15 -4.87 41.59 5.53
N ALA A 16 -3.63 41.39 5.07
CA ALA A 16 -3.21 40.09 4.59
C ALA A 16 -3.31 39.14 5.79
N LEU A 17 -4.37 38.32 5.78
CA LEU A 17 -4.42 37.12 6.59
C LEU A 17 -3.19 36.31 6.18
N THR A 18 -2.15 36.33 6.99
CA THR A 18 -1.08 35.34 6.90
C THR A 18 -1.76 34.01 7.14
N ALA A 19 -2.04 33.26 6.08
CA ALA A 19 -2.47 31.88 6.21
C ALA A 19 -1.39 31.16 7.03
N ALA A 20 -1.75 30.72 8.23
CA ALA A 20 -0.83 29.97 9.07
C ALA A 20 -0.45 28.70 8.30
N ALA A 21 0.84 28.36 8.28
CA ALA A 21 1.36 27.13 7.70
C ALA A 21 0.53 25.93 8.18
N ARG A 22 -0.11 25.24 7.23
CA ARG A 22 -0.99 24.10 7.54
C ARG A 22 -0.21 22.80 7.36
N PRO A 23 0.06 22.04 8.43
CA PRO A 23 0.59 20.69 8.29
C PRO A 23 -0.47 19.78 7.66
N PHE A 24 -0.02 18.85 6.83
CA PHE A 24 -0.88 17.84 6.21
C PHE A 24 -0.15 16.51 6.02
N THR A 25 -0.94 15.44 5.94
CA THR A 25 -0.42 14.08 5.83
C THR A 25 -0.76 13.47 4.47
N VAL A 26 0.24 12.86 3.82
CA VAL A 26 0.07 12.05 2.60
C VAL A 26 0.29 10.59 2.94
N VAL A 27 -0.63 9.71 2.55
CA VAL A 27 -0.57 8.26 2.76
C VAL A 27 -0.58 7.55 1.41
N VAL A 28 0.22 6.50 1.27
CA VAL A 28 0.17 5.56 0.14
C VAL A 28 -0.20 4.19 0.67
N TYR A 29 -1.19 3.53 0.07
CA TYR A 29 -1.68 2.25 0.54
C TYR A 29 -2.21 1.35 -0.59
N ASN A 30 -1.55 0.22 -0.81
CA ASN A 30 -2.10 -0.90 -1.57
C ASN A 30 -3.11 -1.64 -0.68
N VAL A 31 -4.38 -1.74 -1.11
CA VAL A 31 -5.45 -2.35 -0.31
C VAL A 31 -5.79 -3.80 -0.70
N GLU A 32 -4.89 -4.47 -1.45
CA GLU A 32 -4.93 -5.89 -1.83
C GLU A 32 -6.28 -6.35 -2.41
N ASN A 33 -6.63 -5.99 -3.65
CA ASN A 33 -7.89 -6.31 -4.34
C ASN A 33 -9.18 -5.83 -3.63
N LEU A 34 -9.45 -4.53 -3.59
CA LEU A 34 -10.77 -4.03 -3.22
C LEU A 34 -11.71 -4.08 -4.42
N VAL A 35 -12.65 -5.03 -4.36
CA VAL A 35 -13.69 -5.32 -5.36
C VAL A 35 -15.03 -4.78 -4.87
N ASP A 36 -15.90 -4.35 -5.78
CA ASP A 36 -17.24 -3.88 -5.48
C ASP A 36 -18.21 -5.02 -5.09
N ALA A 37 -19.51 -4.70 -5.00
CA ALA A 37 -20.51 -5.55 -4.38
C ALA A 37 -21.48 -6.23 -5.37
N ASP A 38 -21.31 -6.04 -6.68
CA ASP A 38 -22.25 -6.55 -7.69
C ASP A 38 -22.05 -8.06 -8.00
N GLY A 39 -20.90 -8.61 -7.58
CA GLY A 39 -20.53 -10.01 -7.76
C GLY A 39 -19.92 -10.33 -9.12
N GLN A 40 -19.62 -9.33 -9.94
CA GLN A 40 -19.05 -9.42 -11.28
C GLN A 40 -17.60 -8.94 -11.29
N ALA A 41 -16.71 -9.77 -10.74
CA ALA A 41 -15.29 -9.49 -10.76
C ALA A 41 -14.56 -10.27 -11.85
N ARG A 42 -13.38 -9.78 -12.24
CA ARG A 42 -12.55 -10.48 -13.22
C ARG A 42 -11.91 -11.78 -12.72
N PHE A 43 -11.59 -11.85 -11.44
CA PHE A 43 -11.05 -13.08 -10.85
C PHE A 43 -12.16 -13.86 -10.15
N GLU A 44 -12.22 -15.16 -10.41
CA GLU A 44 -13.29 -16.07 -9.95
C GLU A 44 -13.48 -16.08 -8.42
N GLU A 45 -12.42 -15.84 -7.65
CA GLU A 45 -12.47 -15.76 -6.19
C GLU A 45 -13.23 -14.54 -5.65
N TYR A 46 -13.37 -13.49 -6.46
CA TYR A 46 -14.12 -12.27 -6.15
C TYR A 46 -15.52 -12.25 -6.79
N GLN A 47 -15.94 -13.33 -7.45
CA GLN A 47 -17.28 -13.45 -8.03
C GLN A 47 -18.29 -14.03 -7.03
N ALA A 48 -19.57 -13.71 -7.22
CA ALA A 48 -20.65 -14.38 -6.51
C ALA A 48 -20.72 -15.88 -6.88
N PRO A 49 -21.10 -16.78 -5.95
CA PRO A 49 -21.46 -16.52 -4.56
C PRO A 49 -20.27 -16.57 -3.58
N ARG A 50 -19.02 -16.60 -4.06
CA ARG A 50 -17.82 -16.76 -3.20
C ARG A 50 -17.50 -15.48 -2.45
N TYR A 51 -17.60 -14.35 -3.14
CA TYR A 51 -17.45 -13.01 -2.59
C TYR A 51 -18.82 -12.35 -2.53
N THR A 52 -19.13 -11.72 -1.40
CA THR A 52 -20.48 -11.21 -1.09
C THR A 52 -20.38 -9.79 -0.54
N PRO A 53 -21.49 -9.04 -0.45
CA PRO A 53 -21.49 -7.71 0.17
C PRO A 53 -20.89 -7.68 1.58
N ALA A 54 -20.99 -8.78 2.35
CA ALA A 54 -20.36 -8.89 3.66
C ALA A 54 -18.83 -8.89 3.58
N HIS A 55 -18.23 -9.44 2.52
CA HIS A 55 -16.78 -9.38 2.29
C HIS A 55 -16.35 -7.95 1.96
N VAL A 56 -17.10 -7.28 1.09
CA VAL A 56 -16.87 -5.87 0.74
C VAL A 56 -16.93 -5.01 2.00
N LEU A 57 -17.95 -5.21 2.85
CA LEU A 57 -18.13 -4.47 4.10
C LEU A 57 -16.90 -4.60 5.01
N THR A 58 -16.47 -5.84 5.28
CA THR A 58 -15.27 -6.10 6.09
C THR A 58 -14.06 -5.36 5.53
N LYS A 59 -13.88 -5.41 4.21
CA LYS A 59 -12.70 -4.83 3.56
C LYS A 59 -12.68 -3.31 3.59
N VAL A 60 -13.80 -2.65 3.25
CA VAL A 60 -13.88 -1.18 3.31
C VAL A 60 -13.75 -0.67 4.75
N GLN A 61 -14.30 -1.40 5.72
CA GLN A 61 -14.15 -1.07 7.14
C GLN A 61 -12.71 -1.25 7.63
N ALA A 62 -12.03 -2.31 7.19
CA ALA A 62 -10.63 -2.57 7.53
C ALA A 62 -9.73 -1.43 7.02
N VAL A 63 -9.83 -1.07 5.74
CA VAL A 63 -9.08 0.06 5.15
C VAL A 63 -9.41 1.36 5.88
N ALA A 64 -10.69 1.67 6.10
CA ALA A 64 -11.09 2.89 6.78
C ALA A 64 -10.61 2.97 8.24
N SER A 65 -10.53 1.83 8.93
CA SER A 65 -10.02 1.77 10.31
C SER A 65 -8.51 2.05 10.43
N VAL A 66 -7.74 1.67 9.40
CA VAL A 66 -6.30 2.01 9.31
C VAL A 66 -6.14 3.49 9.01
N LEU A 67 -6.88 4.03 8.04
CA LEU A 67 -6.81 5.45 7.69
C LEU A 67 -7.30 6.37 8.83
N ALA A 68 -8.21 5.89 9.68
CA ALA A 68 -8.64 6.60 10.88
C ALA A 68 -7.57 6.71 11.98
N ARG A 69 -6.40 6.07 11.84
CA ARG A 69 -5.28 6.23 12.78
C ARG A 69 -4.42 7.46 12.53
N PHE A 70 -4.67 8.19 11.45
CA PHE A 70 -3.97 9.43 11.14
C PHE A 70 -4.72 10.65 11.67
N ASP A 71 -3.95 11.67 12.05
CA ASP A 71 -4.42 13.00 12.44
C ASP A 71 -5.58 12.95 13.46
N ASP A 72 -5.38 12.20 14.54
CA ASP A 72 -6.33 12.06 15.66
C ASP A 72 -7.75 11.66 15.25
N GLY A 73 -7.88 10.77 14.25
CA GLY A 73 -9.16 10.29 13.76
C GLY A 73 -9.73 11.11 12.60
N ARG A 74 -9.15 12.28 12.29
CA ARG A 74 -9.51 13.06 11.10
C ARG A 74 -9.12 12.32 9.82
N GLY A 75 -8.08 11.49 9.86
CA GLY A 75 -7.51 10.83 8.69
C GLY A 75 -6.62 11.77 7.85
N PRO A 76 -5.85 11.22 6.90
CA PRO A 76 -4.85 11.96 6.13
C PRO A 76 -5.48 12.96 5.13
N ASP A 77 -4.78 14.00 4.70
CA ASP A 77 -5.29 14.95 3.72
C ASP A 77 -5.25 14.41 2.29
N VAL A 78 -4.29 13.53 1.99
CA VAL A 78 -4.14 12.84 0.71
C VAL A 78 -3.95 11.33 0.93
N VAL A 79 -4.65 10.50 0.18
CA VAL A 79 -4.47 9.04 0.14
C VAL A 79 -4.29 8.59 -1.30
N MET A 80 -3.19 7.91 -1.60
CA MET A 80 -2.93 7.27 -2.88
C MET A 80 -3.14 5.76 -2.74
N LEU A 81 -4.25 5.26 -3.27
CA LEU A 81 -4.68 3.87 -3.19
C LEU A 81 -4.32 3.11 -4.48
N GLN A 82 -3.93 1.85 -4.32
CA GLN A 82 -3.72 0.88 -5.39
C GLN A 82 -4.61 -0.35 -5.15
N GLU A 83 -4.75 -1.20 -6.17
CA GLU A 83 -5.53 -2.44 -6.12
C GLU A 83 -7.03 -2.23 -5.85
N ILE A 84 -7.57 -1.11 -6.32
CA ILE A 84 -9.02 -0.89 -6.44
C ILE A 84 -9.47 -1.49 -7.77
N GLU A 85 -10.59 -2.20 -7.82
CA GLU A 85 -11.11 -2.80 -9.04
C GLU A 85 -11.41 -1.77 -10.15
N VAL A 86 -11.14 -2.18 -11.39
CA VAL A 86 -11.80 -1.58 -12.55
C VAL A 86 -13.16 -2.25 -12.63
N ASP A 87 -14.20 -1.49 -12.29
CA ASP A 87 -15.59 -1.90 -12.34
C ASP A 87 -15.91 -2.53 -13.70
N GLU A 88 -16.39 -3.77 -13.69
CA GLU A 88 -16.72 -4.57 -14.87
C GLU A 88 -18.15 -4.29 -15.37
N THR A 89 -18.99 -3.62 -14.58
CA THR A 89 -20.35 -3.22 -14.92
C THR A 89 -20.57 -1.69 -14.80
N PRO A 90 -19.65 -0.85 -15.33
CA PRO A 90 -19.65 0.57 -15.02
C PRO A 90 -20.90 1.29 -15.54
N ALA A 91 -21.43 2.18 -14.72
CA ALA A 91 -22.50 3.09 -15.13
C ALA A 91 -22.07 3.93 -16.35
N ALA A 92 -23.02 4.28 -17.21
CA ALA A 92 -22.76 5.07 -18.42
C ALA A 92 -22.28 6.50 -18.14
N ALA A 93 -22.59 7.04 -16.96
CA ALA A 93 -22.18 8.37 -16.52
C ALA A 93 -21.21 8.26 -15.34
N ALA A 94 -20.25 9.18 -15.28
CA ALA A 94 -19.35 9.29 -14.14
C ALA A 94 -20.14 9.59 -12.84
N LEU A 95 -19.75 8.92 -11.75
CA LEU A 95 -20.40 9.08 -10.46
C LEU A 95 -20.04 10.41 -9.79
N ASP A 96 -21.05 11.15 -9.34
CA ASP A 96 -20.88 12.27 -8.41
C ASP A 96 -20.82 11.71 -6.98
N TYR A 97 -19.60 11.58 -6.46
CA TYR A 97 -19.34 11.04 -5.13
C TYR A 97 -19.97 11.88 -4.02
N GLU A 98 -20.00 13.20 -4.15
CA GLU A 98 -20.61 14.03 -3.10
C GLU A 98 -22.13 13.89 -3.09
N ALA A 99 -22.76 13.86 -4.27
CA ALA A 99 -24.19 13.60 -4.37
C ALA A 99 -24.54 12.20 -3.86
N MET A 100 -23.72 11.20 -4.15
CA MET A 100 -23.85 9.85 -3.61
C MET A 100 -23.77 9.85 -2.07
N LEU A 101 -22.75 10.48 -1.50
CA LEU A 101 -22.61 10.57 -0.03
C LEU A 101 -23.78 11.31 0.62
N ARG A 102 -24.29 12.38 -0.01
CA ARG A 102 -25.50 13.09 0.46
C ARG A 102 -26.75 12.20 0.40
N ARG A 103 -26.93 11.45 -0.70
CA ARG A 103 -28.07 10.51 -0.86
C ARG A 103 -28.09 9.45 0.24
N TYR A 104 -26.92 8.97 0.66
CA TYR A 104 -26.78 7.93 1.68
C TYR A 104 -26.38 8.46 3.07
N ALA A 105 -26.53 9.76 3.35
CA ALA A 105 -26.06 10.36 4.60
C ALA A 105 -26.70 9.72 5.86
N ASP A 106 -27.98 9.36 5.78
CA ASP A 106 -28.74 8.76 6.89
C ASP A 106 -28.66 7.21 6.92
N ARG A 107 -27.87 6.59 6.04
CA ARG A 107 -27.67 5.13 6.00
C ARG A 107 -26.22 4.80 6.27
N LYS A 108 -25.96 3.87 7.20
CA LYS A 108 -24.61 3.37 7.48
C LYS A 108 -24.16 2.36 6.42
N ILE A 109 -22.86 2.27 6.15
CA ILE A 109 -22.30 1.31 5.19
C ILE A 109 -22.63 -0.14 5.57
N GLU A 110 -22.73 -0.43 6.87
CA GLU A 110 -23.17 -1.71 7.43
C GLU A 110 -24.62 -2.04 7.03
N ASP A 111 -25.50 -1.04 6.98
CA ASP A 111 -26.88 -1.21 6.52
C ASP A 111 -26.92 -1.35 5.00
N MET A 112 -26.13 -0.56 4.27
CA MET A 112 -26.06 -0.59 2.80
C MET A 112 -25.57 -1.95 2.27
N LEU A 113 -24.51 -2.51 2.85
CA LEU A 113 -23.96 -3.82 2.46
C LEU A 113 -24.56 -4.99 3.26
N GLY A 114 -25.64 -4.72 3.99
CA GLY A 114 -26.36 -5.69 4.82
C GLY A 114 -27.84 -5.73 4.47
N ARG A 115 -28.71 -5.44 5.44
CA ARG A 115 -30.17 -5.55 5.28
C ARG A 115 -30.78 -4.62 4.23
N GLY A 116 -30.11 -3.52 3.93
CA GLY A 116 -30.55 -2.51 2.98
C GLY A 116 -29.92 -2.65 1.60
N PHE A 117 -29.18 -3.74 1.34
CA PHE A 117 -28.54 -3.99 0.06
C PHE A 117 -29.57 -4.16 -1.06
N ASP A 118 -29.38 -3.41 -2.13
CA ASP A 118 -30.20 -3.43 -3.34
C ASP A 118 -29.31 -3.25 -4.57
N GLN A 119 -29.91 -3.26 -5.77
CA GLN A 119 -29.16 -3.14 -7.03
C GLN A 119 -28.47 -1.77 -7.14
N GLU A 120 -29.06 -0.69 -6.63
CA GLU A 120 -28.43 0.63 -6.72
C GLU A 120 -27.15 0.72 -5.88
N ILE A 121 -27.09 -0.02 -4.77
CA ILE A 121 -25.88 -0.14 -3.93
C ILE A 121 -24.90 -1.14 -4.55
N ALA A 122 -25.40 -2.21 -5.17
CA ALA A 122 -24.56 -3.18 -5.89
C ALA A 122 -23.76 -2.50 -7.01
N ASP A 123 -24.41 -1.63 -7.79
CA ASP A 123 -23.82 -0.88 -8.91
C ASP A 123 -22.86 0.26 -8.47
N LEU A 124 -22.61 0.44 -7.16
CA LEU A 124 -21.62 1.41 -6.70
C LEU A 124 -20.21 0.81 -6.81
N PRO A 125 -19.26 1.52 -7.45
CA PRO A 125 -17.90 1.02 -7.59
C PRO A 125 -17.19 0.97 -6.22
N ALA A 126 -16.15 0.15 -6.13
CA ALA A 126 -15.39 -0.09 -4.90
C ALA A 126 -14.93 1.19 -4.18
N GLU A 127 -14.43 2.18 -4.93
CA GLU A 127 -14.01 3.47 -4.35
C GLU A 127 -15.17 4.28 -3.75
N ALA A 128 -16.40 4.14 -4.26
CA ALA A 128 -17.58 4.79 -3.73
C ALA A 128 -18.01 4.18 -2.39
N LEU A 129 -17.99 2.85 -2.30
CA LEU A 129 -18.25 2.11 -1.07
C LEU A 129 -17.19 2.41 0.00
N LEU A 130 -15.92 2.52 -0.40
CA LEU A 130 -14.84 2.96 0.49
C LEU A 130 -15.04 4.40 0.96
N ALA A 131 -15.36 5.34 0.05
CA ALA A 131 -15.65 6.73 0.41
C ALA A 131 -16.79 6.82 1.43
N LYS A 132 -17.82 5.98 1.29
CA LYS A 132 -18.91 5.89 2.26
C LYS A 132 -18.44 5.35 3.63
N ALA A 133 -17.63 4.29 3.64
CA ALA A 133 -17.08 3.72 4.88
C ALA A 133 -16.15 4.70 5.63
N LEU A 134 -15.41 5.54 4.88
CA LEU A 134 -14.61 6.64 5.42
C LEU A 134 -15.52 7.72 6.02
N ALA A 135 -16.53 8.18 5.27
CA ALA A 135 -17.47 9.19 5.74
C ALA A 135 -18.21 8.76 7.01
N ASP A 136 -18.59 7.48 7.13
CA ASP A 136 -19.23 6.94 8.33
C ASP A 136 -18.35 6.96 9.59
N ARG A 137 -17.03 6.98 9.41
CA ARG A 137 -16.02 7.13 10.47
C ARG A 137 -15.61 8.59 10.70
N GLY A 138 -16.21 9.56 10.00
CA GLY A 138 -15.86 10.97 10.09
C GLY A 138 -14.69 11.40 9.20
N LEU A 139 -14.15 10.50 8.37
CA LEU A 139 -13.12 10.82 7.39
C LEU A 139 -13.79 11.41 6.13
N THR A 140 -14.18 12.68 6.22
CA THR A 140 -14.97 13.37 5.19
C THR A 140 -14.16 14.39 4.40
N GLY A 141 -14.77 14.99 3.38
CA GLY A 141 -14.23 16.11 2.62
C GLY A 141 -13.25 15.71 1.52
N TYR A 142 -13.20 14.43 1.14
CA TYR A 142 -12.36 13.97 0.04
C TYR A 142 -13.05 14.19 -1.31
N HIS A 143 -12.30 14.76 -2.24
CA HIS A 143 -12.47 14.50 -3.66
C HIS A 143 -11.91 13.11 -3.97
N VAL A 144 -12.70 12.30 -4.70
CA VAL A 144 -12.30 10.96 -5.16
C VAL A 144 -11.88 11.07 -6.62
N ILE A 145 -10.61 10.79 -6.92
CA ILE A 145 -10.05 10.87 -8.26
C ILE A 145 -9.61 9.49 -8.69
N VAL A 146 -10.14 9.03 -9.82
CA VAL A 146 -9.93 7.68 -10.34
C VAL A 146 -9.10 7.74 -11.62
N ALA A 147 -8.11 6.85 -11.73
CA ALA A 147 -7.36 6.70 -12.97
C ALA A 147 -8.28 6.21 -14.10
N GLU A 148 -8.19 6.84 -15.26
CA GLU A 148 -8.81 6.33 -16.47
C GLU A 148 -8.17 4.99 -16.86
N ASN A 149 -8.96 4.09 -17.44
CA ASN A 149 -8.49 2.78 -17.92
C ASN A 149 -7.74 2.91 -19.26
N VAL A 150 -6.73 3.79 -19.31
CA VAL A 150 -5.87 4.04 -20.48
C VAL A 150 -4.67 3.09 -20.47
N ARG A 151 -4.22 2.67 -21.66
CA ARG A 151 -3.16 1.66 -21.82
C ARG A 151 -2.18 1.97 -22.94
N SER A 152 -0.98 1.41 -22.80
CA SER A 152 0.05 1.42 -23.83
C SER A 152 0.46 -0.01 -24.16
N GLY A 153 -0.16 -0.62 -25.17
CA GLY A 153 0.11 -2.00 -25.59
C GLY A 153 -0.54 -3.08 -24.70
N GLY A 154 -0.53 -4.33 -25.19
CA GLY A 154 -1.11 -5.50 -24.52
C GLY A 154 -2.63 -5.67 -24.75
N ASP A 155 -3.08 -6.90 -24.99
CA ASP A 155 -4.50 -7.23 -25.23
C ASP A 155 -5.29 -7.54 -23.94
N ARG A 156 -4.61 -7.65 -22.79
CA ARG A 156 -5.25 -8.04 -21.53
C ARG A 156 -5.94 -6.84 -20.88
N PRO A 157 -7.23 -6.96 -20.48
CA PRO A 157 -7.88 -5.97 -19.62
C PRO A 157 -7.03 -5.61 -18.39
N LEU A 158 -7.13 -4.38 -17.88
CA LEU A 158 -6.70 -4.00 -16.54
C LEU A 158 -7.86 -4.38 -15.61
N SER A 159 -7.56 -5.12 -14.55
CA SER A 159 -8.54 -5.50 -13.52
C SER A 159 -8.60 -4.52 -12.36
N GLN A 160 -7.65 -3.58 -12.30
CA GLN A 160 -7.48 -2.68 -11.17
C GLN A 160 -6.96 -1.32 -11.63
N LYS A 161 -7.19 -0.31 -10.80
CA LYS A 161 -6.87 1.09 -11.04
C LYS A 161 -6.28 1.74 -9.79
N CYS A 162 -5.61 2.87 -10.01
CA CYS A 162 -5.17 3.76 -8.95
C CYS A 162 -6.29 4.75 -8.60
N VAL A 163 -6.45 5.07 -7.32
CA VAL A 163 -7.39 6.08 -6.83
C VAL A 163 -6.67 7.03 -5.88
N THR A 164 -6.86 8.33 -6.05
CA THR A 164 -6.36 9.36 -5.14
C THR A 164 -7.52 10.03 -4.44
N LEU A 165 -7.51 10.03 -3.11
CA LEU A 165 -8.41 10.79 -2.26
C LEU A 165 -7.68 12.06 -1.80
N THR A 166 -8.29 13.24 -1.93
CA THR A 166 -7.66 14.49 -1.45
C THR A 166 -8.69 15.46 -0.90
N ARG A 167 -8.35 16.17 0.18
CA ARG A 167 -9.17 17.28 0.73
C ARG A 167 -8.87 18.63 0.08
N PHE A 168 -7.90 18.67 -0.81
CA PHE A 168 -7.45 19.89 -1.44
C PHE A 168 -8.16 20.10 -2.79
N PRO A 169 -8.43 21.36 -3.17
CA PRO A 169 -8.93 21.69 -4.49
C PRO A 169 -8.09 21.03 -5.60
N VAL A 170 -8.78 20.30 -6.48
CA VAL A 170 -8.16 19.63 -7.63
C VAL A 170 -8.13 20.60 -8.80
N LYS A 171 -6.93 20.86 -9.34
CA LYS A 171 -6.71 21.77 -10.47
C LYS A 171 -6.64 21.05 -11.81
N ALA A 172 -6.06 19.85 -11.82
CA ALA A 172 -5.97 19.02 -13.02
C ALA A 172 -5.82 17.54 -12.65
N VAL A 173 -6.30 16.66 -13.53
CA VAL A 173 -6.17 15.21 -13.44
C VAL A 173 -5.69 14.68 -14.78
N ARG A 174 -4.73 13.75 -14.78
CA ARG A 174 -4.27 13.07 -15.99
C ARG A 174 -3.96 11.61 -15.68
N SER A 175 -4.31 10.71 -16.61
CA SER A 175 -3.93 9.31 -16.54
C SER A 175 -2.88 9.02 -17.61
N HIS A 176 -1.72 8.52 -17.19
CA HIS A 176 -0.62 8.21 -18.11
C HIS A 176 -0.60 6.71 -18.39
N PRO A 177 -0.78 6.29 -19.65
CA PRO A 177 -0.77 4.88 -20.00
C PRO A 177 0.62 4.27 -19.80
N THR A 178 0.65 3.07 -19.26
CA THR A 178 1.88 2.29 -19.07
C THR A 178 1.79 0.94 -19.78
N VAL A 179 2.93 0.35 -20.10
CA VAL A 179 3.02 -0.98 -20.73
C VAL A 179 2.69 -2.08 -19.71
N ASP A 180 1.70 -2.92 -20.01
CA ASP A 180 1.29 -4.11 -19.23
C ASP A 180 1.10 -3.86 -17.71
N ALA A 181 0.77 -2.63 -17.34
CA ALA A 181 0.58 -2.17 -15.98
C ALA A 181 -0.52 -1.09 -15.93
N ARG A 182 -0.93 -0.73 -14.71
CA ARG A 182 -2.03 0.23 -14.48
C ARG A 182 -1.54 1.65 -14.79
N ALA A 183 -2.42 2.48 -15.32
CA ALA A 183 -2.11 3.87 -15.61
C ALA A 183 -1.60 4.62 -14.37
N ILE A 184 -0.62 5.51 -14.55
CA ILE A 184 -0.16 6.40 -13.50
C ILE A 184 -1.15 7.55 -13.39
N LEU A 185 -1.69 7.77 -12.20
CA LEU A 185 -2.62 8.86 -11.93
C LEU A 185 -1.85 10.10 -11.46
N GLU A 186 -1.82 11.15 -12.28
CA GLU A 186 -1.34 12.49 -11.93
C GLU A 186 -2.51 13.35 -11.47
N VAL A 187 -2.38 13.93 -10.27
CA VAL A 187 -3.33 14.90 -9.73
C VAL A 187 -2.56 16.16 -9.32
N LEU A 188 -2.95 17.31 -9.87
CA LEU A 188 -2.46 18.60 -9.44
C LEU A 188 -3.45 19.19 -8.44
N VAL A 189 -3.01 19.43 -7.21
CA VAL A 189 -3.83 20.05 -6.16
C VAL A 189 -3.31 21.43 -5.78
N GLU A 190 -4.16 22.26 -5.18
CA GLU A 190 -3.80 23.58 -4.65
C GLU A 190 -3.96 23.58 -3.12
N ILE A 191 -2.92 24.04 -2.40
CA ILE A 191 -2.83 24.03 -0.93
C ILE A 191 -2.34 25.41 -0.51
N ASP A 192 -3.19 26.21 0.13
CA ASP A 192 -2.91 27.59 0.54
C ASP A 192 -2.31 28.46 -0.58
N GLY A 193 -2.74 28.24 -1.83
CA GLY A 193 -2.26 28.96 -3.02
C GLY A 193 -1.03 28.35 -3.70
N ALA A 194 -0.39 27.35 -3.10
CA ALA A 194 0.70 26.59 -3.70
C ALA A 194 0.19 25.37 -4.47
N THR A 195 0.86 24.97 -5.55
CA THR A 195 0.51 23.78 -6.32
C THR A 195 1.37 22.59 -5.95
N LEU A 196 0.76 21.41 -5.78
CA LEU A 196 1.45 20.16 -5.52
C LEU A 196 1.06 19.11 -6.55
N TYR A 197 2.04 18.53 -7.23
CA TYR A 197 1.84 17.36 -8.09
C TYR A 197 1.86 16.08 -7.27
N LEU A 198 0.85 15.24 -7.47
CA LEU A 198 0.71 13.93 -6.86
C LEU A 198 0.72 12.86 -7.96
N PHE A 199 1.65 11.92 -7.92
CA PHE A 199 1.69 10.78 -8.84
C PHE A 199 1.41 9.48 -8.09
N ASN A 200 0.31 8.81 -8.41
CA ASN A 200 -0.06 7.52 -7.85
C ASN A 200 0.23 6.39 -8.87
N ASN A 201 1.17 5.51 -8.51
CA ASN A 201 1.73 4.48 -9.37
C ASN A 201 1.27 3.07 -8.97
N HIS A 202 1.08 2.20 -9.96
CA HIS A 202 0.97 0.75 -9.74
C HIS A 202 1.62 -0.02 -10.90
N TRP A 203 2.92 -0.32 -10.77
CA TRP A 203 3.74 -0.91 -11.84
C TRP A 203 3.60 -2.44 -11.93
N LYS A 204 4.22 -3.03 -12.97
CA LYS A 204 4.24 -4.48 -13.19
C LYS A 204 4.83 -5.26 -12.01
N SER A 205 4.05 -6.22 -11.51
CA SER A 205 4.44 -7.14 -10.43
C SER A 205 5.68 -7.97 -10.73
N GLY A 206 6.33 -8.46 -9.67
CA GLY A 206 7.47 -9.39 -9.76
C GLY A 206 8.81 -8.72 -9.51
N ALA A 207 8.97 -8.02 -8.39
CA ALA A 207 10.18 -7.27 -8.06
C ALA A 207 11.49 -8.06 -8.21
N GLY A 208 11.50 -9.36 -7.86
CA GLY A 208 12.69 -10.21 -8.00
C GLY A 208 12.82 -10.93 -9.34
N ASP A 209 11.84 -10.80 -10.23
CA ASP A 209 11.83 -11.48 -11.52
C ASP A 209 12.47 -10.59 -12.60
N ALA A 210 13.64 -11.01 -13.08
CA ALA A 210 14.38 -10.32 -14.13
C ALA A 210 13.62 -10.26 -15.47
N ALA A 211 12.68 -11.18 -15.72
CA ALA A 211 11.89 -11.18 -16.95
C ALA A 211 10.85 -10.04 -16.98
N THR A 212 10.39 -9.58 -15.82
CA THR A 212 9.40 -8.48 -15.71
C THR A 212 10.04 -7.11 -15.53
N GLU A 213 11.33 -7.04 -15.20
CA GLU A 213 12.05 -5.77 -15.03
C GLU A 213 12.04 -4.87 -16.27
N PRO A 214 12.16 -5.37 -17.53
CA PRO A 214 12.05 -4.51 -18.70
C PRO A 214 10.70 -3.79 -18.81
N THR A 215 9.60 -4.43 -18.37
CA THR A 215 8.27 -3.80 -18.32
C THR A 215 8.23 -2.72 -17.25
N ARG A 216 8.77 -2.97 -16.04
CA ARG A 216 8.89 -1.93 -15.00
C ARG A 216 9.76 -0.76 -15.46
N ALA A 217 10.86 -1.02 -16.16
CA ALA A 217 11.69 0.01 -16.78
C ALA A 217 10.93 0.82 -17.85
N ALA A 218 9.95 0.24 -18.54
CA ALA A 218 9.06 0.98 -19.43
C ALA A 218 8.02 1.82 -18.65
N ASN A 219 7.46 1.28 -17.56
CA ASN A 219 6.56 2.05 -16.67
C ASN A 219 7.28 3.27 -16.07
N ALA A 220 8.52 3.06 -15.62
CA ALA A 220 9.40 4.11 -15.11
C ALA A 220 9.71 5.19 -16.16
N ARG A 221 9.88 4.82 -17.43
CA ARG A 221 10.09 5.78 -18.53
C ARG A 221 8.89 6.71 -18.72
N THR A 222 7.67 6.18 -18.64
CA THR A 222 6.45 7.00 -18.69
C THR A 222 6.46 8.05 -17.59
N LEU A 223 6.74 7.64 -16.34
CA LEU A 223 6.82 8.57 -15.21
C LEU A 223 7.95 9.59 -15.40
N ARG A 224 9.16 9.13 -15.73
CA ARG A 224 10.36 9.97 -15.89
C ARG A 224 10.16 11.04 -16.96
N GLN A 225 9.57 10.69 -18.10
CA GLN A 225 9.26 11.65 -19.16
C GLN A 225 8.37 12.78 -18.63
N ARG A 226 7.31 12.43 -17.89
CA ARG A 226 6.39 13.42 -17.33
C ARG A 226 7.05 14.30 -16.26
N LEU A 227 7.88 13.71 -15.41
CA LEU A 227 8.68 14.47 -14.43
C LEU A 227 9.65 15.44 -15.12
N ASP A 228 10.33 15.00 -16.18
CA ASP A 228 11.24 15.87 -16.95
C ASP A 228 10.52 17.04 -17.62
N GLU A 229 9.28 16.83 -18.07
CA GLU A 229 8.45 17.91 -18.60
C GLU A 229 8.12 18.96 -17.54
N ILE A 230 7.71 18.53 -16.35
CA ILE A 230 7.37 19.42 -15.23
C ILE A 230 8.63 20.15 -14.76
N LEU A 231 9.72 19.42 -14.50
CA LEU A 231 10.96 19.98 -13.96
C LEU A 231 11.73 20.84 -14.96
N ARG A 232 11.48 20.70 -16.26
CA ARG A 232 11.98 21.64 -17.27
C ARG A 232 11.26 22.98 -17.23
N GLN A 233 9.98 22.98 -16.86
CA GLN A 233 9.18 24.21 -16.72
C GLN A 233 9.44 24.88 -15.38
N ASP A 234 9.51 24.09 -14.30
CA ASP A 234 9.86 24.55 -12.96
C ASP A 234 10.82 23.55 -12.30
N PRO A 235 12.15 23.84 -12.28
CA PRO A 235 13.15 22.99 -11.64
C PRO A 235 12.95 22.76 -10.14
N GLN A 236 12.11 23.58 -9.50
CA GLN A 236 11.74 23.53 -8.08
C GLN A 236 10.27 23.11 -7.90
N ALA A 237 9.66 22.44 -8.88
CA ALA A 237 8.27 21.98 -8.74
C ALA A 237 8.11 21.05 -7.52
N ASP A 238 7.02 21.26 -6.78
CA ASP A 238 6.63 20.42 -5.65
C ASP A 238 5.94 19.17 -6.15
N ILE A 239 6.58 18.01 -5.98
CA ILE A 239 6.08 16.74 -6.49
C ILE A 239 6.25 15.64 -5.45
N VAL A 240 5.13 15.00 -5.08
CA VAL A 240 5.11 13.74 -4.32
C VAL A 240 4.76 12.59 -5.27
N ILE A 241 5.64 11.61 -5.32
CA ILE A 241 5.52 10.41 -6.16
C ILE A 241 5.31 9.22 -5.24
N GLY A 242 4.09 8.67 -5.23
CA GLY A 242 3.70 7.55 -4.39
C GLY A 242 3.15 6.38 -5.20
N GLY A 243 3.07 5.22 -4.58
CA GLY A 243 2.34 4.07 -5.10
C GLY A 243 3.05 2.75 -4.87
N ASP A 244 2.50 1.70 -5.45
CA ASP A 244 3.12 0.37 -5.51
C ASP A 244 3.96 0.24 -6.80
N PHE A 245 5.27 0.40 -6.65
CA PHE A 245 6.20 0.33 -7.76
C PHE A 245 6.60 -1.10 -8.11
N ASN A 246 6.14 -2.09 -7.32
CA ASN A 246 6.56 -3.48 -7.43
C ASN A 246 8.10 -3.62 -7.60
N SER A 247 8.84 -2.73 -6.94
CA SER A 247 10.29 -2.58 -6.99
C SER A 247 10.79 -2.23 -5.60
N GLN A 248 12.00 -2.66 -5.26
CA GLN A 248 12.64 -2.31 -3.99
C GLN A 248 13.28 -0.91 -4.10
N TYR A 249 13.43 -0.19 -2.98
CA TYR A 249 14.05 1.16 -3.01
C TYR A 249 15.50 1.11 -3.54
N ASN A 250 16.17 -0.03 -3.32
CA ASN A 250 17.51 -0.37 -3.77
C ASN A 250 17.51 -1.48 -4.85
N GLN A 251 16.47 -1.56 -5.69
CA GLN A 251 16.24 -2.58 -6.72
C GLN A 251 17.51 -3.03 -7.44
N LYS A 252 18.30 -2.09 -7.96
CA LYS A 252 19.55 -2.37 -8.70
C LYS A 252 20.57 -3.14 -7.88
N ARG A 253 20.68 -2.83 -6.59
CA ARG A 253 21.65 -3.46 -5.68
C ARG A 253 21.13 -4.79 -5.17
N ARG A 254 19.83 -4.87 -4.89
CA ARG A 254 19.17 -6.09 -4.43
C ARG A 254 19.17 -7.19 -5.49
N TYR A 255 19.07 -6.81 -6.76
CA TYR A 255 19.06 -7.74 -7.90
C TYR A 255 20.14 -7.36 -8.93
N PRO A 256 21.44 -7.63 -8.64
CA PRO A 256 22.55 -7.21 -9.51
C PRO A 256 22.52 -7.86 -10.91
N GLN A 257 21.77 -8.95 -11.09
CA GLN A 257 21.52 -9.56 -12.40
C GLN A 257 20.65 -8.69 -13.32
N MET A 258 19.91 -7.73 -12.78
CA MET A 258 19.13 -6.76 -13.56
C MET A 258 20.06 -5.63 -14.02
N THR A 259 20.38 -5.60 -15.32
CA THR A 259 21.33 -4.64 -15.90
C THR A 259 20.80 -3.21 -15.93
N VAL A 260 19.50 -3.02 -16.13
CA VAL A 260 18.82 -1.71 -16.05
C VAL A 260 17.55 -1.91 -15.24
N THR A 261 17.37 -1.09 -14.21
CA THR A 261 16.21 -1.12 -13.31
C THR A 261 15.32 0.10 -13.47
N GLY A 262 14.01 -0.11 -13.38
CA GLY A 262 13.01 0.96 -13.45
C GLY A 262 13.16 1.97 -12.30
N MET A 263 13.33 1.48 -11.08
CA MET A 263 13.42 2.33 -9.89
C MET A 263 14.69 3.20 -9.87
N ASN A 264 15.88 2.58 -9.93
CA ASN A 264 17.13 3.32 -9.72
C ASN A 264 17.70 3.91 -11.02
N ASP A 265 17.77 3.13 -12.10
CA ASP A 265 18.48 3.56 -13.32
C ASP A 265 17.61 4.44 -14.23
N VAL A 266 16.32 4.13 -14.37
CA VAL A 266 15.42 4.85 -15.28
C VAL A 266 14.74 6.03 -14.60
N LEU A 267 14.08 5.81 -13.46
CA LEU A 267 13.38 6.88 -12.75
C LEU A 267 14.38 7.85 -12.08
N GLY A 268 15.55 7.36 -11.67
CA GLY A 268 16.57 8.14 -10.98
C GLY A 268 16.38 8.19 -9.46
N SER A 269 15.64 7.24 -8.88
CA SER A 269 15.43 7.13 -7.43
C SER A 269 16.76 6.91 -6.70
N GLN A 270 16.97 7.67 -5.62
CA GLN A 270 18.22 7.61 -4.86
C GLN A 270 18.10 7.98 -3.39
N GLY A 271 19.16 7.68 -2.62
CA GLY A 271 19.20 7.79 -1.15
C GLY A 271 20.23 8.72 -0.50
N ASN A 272 21.02 9.47 -1.27
CA ASN A 272 21.79 10.59 -0.72
C ASN A 272 20.92 11.86 -0.74
N GLU A 273 20.39 12.19 0.43
CA GLU A 273 19.41 13.25 0.59
C GLU A 273 19.97 14.63 0.22
N LEU A 274 21.21 14.95 0.62
CA LEU A 274 21.85 16.23 0.31
C LEU A 274 22.05 16.44 -1.20
N ALA A 275 22.14 15.36 -1.98
CA ALA A 275 22.29 15.47 -3.43
C ALA A 275 21.05 16.03 -4.14
N ILE A 276 19.87 16.03 -3.49
CA ILE A 276 18.62 16.58 -4.04
C ILE A 276 18.75 18.07 -4.39
N ARG A 277 19.64 18.77 -3.68
CA ARG A 277 19.94 20.20 -3.86
C ARG A 277 20.72 20.49 -5.15
N GLY A 278 21.30 19.47 -5.78
CA GLY A 278 21.98 19.58 -7.05
C GLY A 278 21.06 19.32 -8.23
N GLN A 279 21.48 19.73 -9.44
CA GLN A 279 20.65 19.57 -10.65
C GLN A 279 20.56 18.13 -11.18
N GLN A 280 21.54 17.28 -10.84
CA GLN A 280 21.70 15.94 -11.42
C GLN A 280 20.82 14.87 -10.77
N ARG A 281 20.36 15.10 -9.54
CA ARG A 281 19.63 14.12 -8.74
C ARG A 281 18.42 14.83 -8.18
N ASP A 282 17.28 14.63 -8.83
CA ASP A 282 16.06 15.41 -8.64
C ASP A 282 14.97 14.67 -7.87
N LEU A 283 15.17 13.39 -7.57
CA LEU A 283 14.29 12.57 -6.75
C LEU A 283 15.03 12.06 -5.51
N TYR A 284 14.42 12.18 -4.35
CA TYR A 284 14.87 11.52 -3.13
C TYR A 284 13.83 10.49 -2.71
N ASN A 285 14.27 9.29 -2.36
CA ASN A 285 13.39 8.21 -1.93
C ASN A 285 13.38 8.14 -0.40
N LEU A 286 12.21 8.36 0.20
CA LEU A 286 12.05 8.53 1.64
C LEU A 286 12.35 7.24 2.43
N TRP A 287 12.40 6.06 1.81
CA TRP A 287 12.88 4.86 2.50
C TRP A 287 14.29 5.01 3.05
N PHE A 288 15.14 5.83 2.45
CA PHE A 288 16.50 6.05 2.92
C PHE A 288 16.59 6.86 4.21
N GLU A 289 15.53 7.55 4.60
CA GLU A 289 15.39 8.22 5.90
C GLU A 289 15.36 7.21 7.05
N LEU A 290 14.75 6.04 6.81
CA LEU A 290 14.70 4.98 7.81
C LEU A 290 16.00 4.17 7.83
N PRO A 291 16.45 3.72 9.01
CA PRO A 291 17.49 2.70 9.13
C PRO A 291 17.11 1.42 8.37
N ALA A 292 18.09 0.72 7.80
CA ALA A 292 17.84 -0.44 6.94
C ALA A 292 17.02 -1.54 7.62
N GLU A 293 17.20 -1.72 8.94
CA GLU A 293 16.46 -2.68 9.78
C GLU A 293 15.01 -2.28 10.06
N GLN A 294 14.60 -1.07 9.70
CA GLN A 294 13.23 -0.55 9.82
C GLN A 294 12.52 -0.45 8.46
N ARG A 295 13.24 -0.62 7.34
CA ARG A 295 12.67 -0.57 5.99
C ARG A 295 11.85 -1.82 5.70
N GLY A 296 10.55 -1.65 5.47
CA GLY A 296 9.67 -2.73 5.05
C GLY A 296 8.19 -2.40 5.22
N SER A 297 7.42 -2.54 4.15
CA SER A 297 5.95 -2.43 4.14
C SER A 297 5.27 -3.77 3.88
N ASP A 298 5.94 -4.71 3.26
CA ASP A 298 5.37 -5.98 2.79
C ASP A 298 6.34 -7.14 3.05
N THR A 299 5.85 -8.37 2.87
CA THR A 299 6.64 -9.57 3.10
C THR A 299 6.51 -10.58 1.98
N PHE A 300 7.63 -11.18 1.58
CA PHE A 300 7.66 -12.23 0.59
C PHE A 300 8.77 -13.24 0.90
N GLN A 301 8.42 -14.53 0.98
CA GLN A 301 9.37 -15.63 1.23
C GLN A 301 10.33 -15.39 2.42
N GLY A 302 9.80 -14.85 3.51
CA GLY A 302 10.57 -14.59 4.73
C GLY A 302 11.43 -13.32 4.70
N GLU A 303 11.28 -12.48 3.67
CA GLU A 303 12.02 -11.23 3.50
C GLU A 303 11.06 -10.04 3.54
N TRP A 304 11.52 -8.93 4.12
CA TRP A 304 10.84 -7.65 4.06
C TRP A 304 11.04 -7.00 2.69
N GLY A 305 9.97 -6.41 2.16
CA GLY A 305 9.96 -5.66 0.92
C GLY A 305 9.50 -4.22 1.11
N THR A 306 9.80 -3.40 0.10
CA THR A 306 9.48 -1.97 0.03
C THR A 306 8.76 -1.67 -1.28
N LEU A 307 7.80 -2.52 -1.67
CA LEU A 307 7.17 -2.37 -2.99
C LEU A 307 6.40 -1.05 -3.11
N ILE A 308 5.79 -0.62 -2.01
CA ILE A 308 5.22 0.72 -1.87
C ILE A 308 6.33 1.72 -1.58
N GLN A 309 6.32 2.84 -2.30
CA GLN A 309 7.35 3.86 -2.23
C GLN A 309 6.74 5.25 -2.08
N MET A 310 7.52 6.17 -1.51
CA MET A 310 7.27 7.61 -1.60
C MET A 310 8.58 8.33 -1.93
N LEU A 311 8.58 9.06 -3.04
CA LEU A 311 9.69 9.88 -3.51
C LEU A 311 9.24 11.33 -3.60
N ILE A 312 10.19 12.24 -3.39
CA ILE A 312 9.94 13.68 -3.40
C ILE A 312 10.99 14.41 -4.24
N THR A 313 10.59 15.55 -4.82
CA THR A 313 11.49 16.44 -5.56
C THR A 313 12.14 17.50 -4.68
N ARG A 314 13.15 18.18 -5.23
CA ARG A 314 13.88 19.25 -4.55
C ARG A 314 13.04 20.47 -4.14
N GLY A 315 11.93 20.75 -4.83
CA GLY A 315 11.02 21.85 -4.47
C GLY A 315 10.52 21.73 -3.04
N LEU A 316 10.22 20.48 -2.64
CA LEU A 316 9.75 20.15 -1.28
C LEU A 316 10.81 20.36 -0.19
N TYR A 317 12.06 20.67 -0.54
CA TYR A 317 13.11 21.00 0.43
C TYR A 317 13.40 22.51 0.53
N ASP A 318 12.78 23.34 -0.31
CA ASP A 318 12.98 24.78 -0.29
C ASP A 318 11.92 25.50 0.57
N TYR A 319 11.96 26.83 0.62
CA TYR A 319 10.98 27.63 1.38
C TYR A 319 9.97 28.33 0.46
N ARG A 320 9.46 27.64 -0.56
CA ARG A 320 8.40 28.10 -1.46
C ARG A 320 7.32 27.04 -1.57
N GLY A 321 6.06 27.44 -1.39
CA GLY A 321 4.92 26.56 -1.63
C GLY A 321 4.77 25.46 -0.58
N VAL A 322 5.02 24.21 -0.96
CA VAL A 322 4.95 23.05 -0.07
C VAL A 322 6.35 22.62 0.36
N GLN A 323 6.51 22.38 1.66
CA GLN A 323 7.76 21.87 2.24
C GLN A 323 7.52 20.52 2.92
N TYR A 324 8.44 19.58 2.71
CA TYR A 324 8.54 18.32 3.44
C TYR A 324 8.89 18.57 4.91
N VAL A 325 8.19 17.89 5.82
CA VAL A 325 8.59 17.88 7.23
C VAL A 325 9.71 16.86 7.39
N ASP A 326 10.94 17.36 7.57
CA ASP A 326 12.15 16.59 7.83
C ASP A 326 11.92 15.44 8.82
N ASN A 327 12.36 14.24 8.45
CA ASN A 327 12.25 13.04 9.30
C ASN A 327 10.81 12.61 9.65
N SER A 328 9.85 12.81 8.74
CA SER A 328 8.44 12.46 8.98
C SER A 328 7.94 11.23 8.22
N PHE A 329 8.78 10.59 7.41
CA PHE A 329 8.41 9.38 6.68
C PHE A 329 8.28 8.20 7.64
N GLY A 330 7.27 7.37 7.43
CA GLY A 330 7.04 6.22 8.28
C GLY A 330 6.18 5.14 7.66
N VAL A 331 6.23 3.96 8.30
CA VAL A 331 5.38 2.81 8.00
C VAL A 331 4.25 2.75 9.03
N ALA A 332 3.01 2.75 8.57
CA ALA A 332 1.82 2.73 9.41
C ALA A 332 1.48 1.30 9.87
N LYS A 333 2.33 0.78 10.75
CA LYS A 333 2.16 -0.48 11.46
C LYS A 333 1.46 -0.24 12.80
N PHE A 334 0.29 -0.83 12.98
CA PHE A 334 -0.52 -0.69 14.18
C PHE A 334 -0.81 -2.07 14.79
N ASP A 335 -0.14 -2.36 15.91
CA ASP A 335 -0.34 -3.61 16.65
C ASP A 335 -1.79 -3.75 17.11
N GLY A 336 -2.34 -4.97 16.99
CA GLY A 336 -3.75 -5.25 17.29
C GLY A 336 -4.74 -4.65 16.28
N LEU A 337 -4.24 -4.04 15.20
CA LEU A 337 -5.05 -3.61 14.06
C LEU A 337 -4.62 -4.32 12.78
N ASN A 338 -3.54 -3.88 12.13
CA ASN A 338 -3.12 -4.38 10.81
C ASN A 338 -1.84 -5.22 10.84
N ALA A 339 -1.26 -5.45 12.02
CA ALA A 339 -0.07 -6.28 12.21
C ALA A 339 -0.37 -7.56 13.00
N ASP A 340 0.13 -8.70 12.52
CA ASP A 340 -0.01 -10.00 13.17
C ASP A 340 1.01 -10.20 14.32
N GLU A 341 0.95 -11.36 14.97
CA GLU A 341 1.83 -11.70 16.10
C GLU A 341 3.32 -11.77 15.71
N LYS A 342 3.60 -11.92 14.42
CA LYS A 342 4.97 -11.92 13.84
C LYS A 342 5.41 -10.49 13.49
N GLY A 343 4.54 -9.50 13.70
CA GLY A 343 4.76 -8.11 13.36
C GLY A 343 4.66 -7.82 11.86
N THR A 344 4.06 -8.72 11.08
CA THR A 344 3.89 -8.66 9.61
C THR A 344 2.47 -8.22 9.23
N PRO A 345 2.22 -7.75 8.00
CA PRO A 345 0.89 -7.33 7.58
C PRO A 345 -0.15 -8.47 7.70
N ILE A 346 -1.33 -8.16 8.25
CA ILE A 346 -2.46 -9.08 8.25
C ILE A 346 -3.09 -9.06 6.86
N ARG A 347 -2.69 -10.02 6.02
CA ARG A 347 -3.17 -10.21 4.66
C ARG A 347 -4.69 -10.37 4.58
N TRP A 348 -5.29 -9.88 3.50
CA TRP A 348 -6.70 -10.15 3.21
C TRP A 348 -6.93 -11.65 2.97
N SER A 349 -8.03 -12.15 3.52
CA SER A 349 -8.57 -13.48 3.22
C SER A 349 -10.05 -13.37 2.90
N GLY A 350 -10.43 -13.80 1.69
CA GLY A 350 -11.82 -13.97 1.28
C GLY A 350 -12.51 -15.18 1.92
N GLU A 351 -11.88 -15.84 2.89
CA GLU A 351 -12.45 -17.01 3.54
C GLU A 351 -13.42 -16.65 4.64
N GLY A 352 -14.62 -17.22 4.56
CA GLY A 352 -15.60 -17.17 5.64
C GLY A 352 -16.91 -16.67 5.07
N PRO A 353 -17.87 -16.30 5.94
CA PRO A 353 -19.08 -15.62 5.48
C PRO A 353 -18.83 -14.15 5.09
N ALA A 354 -17.76 -13.52 5.58
CA ALA A 354 -17.48 -12.09 5.41
C ALA A 354 -15.99 -11.75 5.20
N GLY A 355 -15.12 -12.75 5.01
CA GLY A 355 -13.66 -12.55 4.95
C GLY A 355 -13.05 -11.99 6.24
N SER A 356 -11.75 -11.71 6.20
CA SER A 356 -10.99 -11.08 7.29
C SER A 356 -9.66 -10.51 6.81
N GLY A 357 -9.01 -9.71 7.65
CA GLY A 357 -7.70 -9.12 7.36
C GLY A 357 -7.79 -7.73 6.72
N PHE A 358 -6.65 -7.24 6.23
CA PHE A 358 -6.49 -5.86 5.76
C PHE A 358 -5.89 -5.83 4.36
N SER A 359 -4.57 -6.02 4.30
CA SER A 359 -3.75 -5.98 3.09
C SER A 359 -2.42 -6.65 3.41
N ASP A 360 -1.77 -7.22 2.40
CA ASP A 360 -0.41 -7.72 2.49
C ASP A 360 0.66 -6.62 2.50
N HIS A 361 0.24 -5.36 2.51
CA HIS A 361 1.06 -4.18 2.72
C HIS A 361 0.64 -3.40 3.97
N PHE A 362 1.63 -2.83 4.66
CA PHE A 362 1.44 -1.67 5.52
C PHE A 362 1.41 -0.38 4.67
N PRO A 363 0.56 0.60 5.00
CA PRO A 363 0.65 1.93 4.41
C PRO A 363 1.99 2.60 4.74
N VAL A 364 2.47 3.47 3.85
CA VAL A 364 3.55 4.42 4.16
C VAL A 364 3.01 5.83 4.14
N PHE A 365 3.61 6.72 4.93
CA PHE A 365 3.15 8.10 5.05
C PHE A 365 4.31 9.08 5.20
N ALA A 366 4.04 10.34 4.93
CA ALA A 366 4.92 11.47 5.20
C ALA A 366 4.09 12.72 5.53
N ARG A 367 4.70 13.68 6.22
CA ARG A 367 4.08 14.96 6.57
C ARG A 367 4.72 16.10 5.79
N PHE A 368 3.89 17.09 5.49
CA PHE A 368 4.25 18.27 4.72
C PHE A 368 3.60 19.50 5.37
N THR A 369 4.08 20.68 5.01
CA THR A 369 3.51 21.96 5.43
C THR A 369 3.58 22.97 4.31
N THR A 370 2.72 23.98 4.32
CA THR A 370 2.88 25.15 3.46
C THR A 370 3.85 26.15 4.06
N VAL A 371 4.61 26.84 3.21
CA VAL A 371 5.57 27.89 3.55
C VAL A 371 5.38 29.09 2.64
N SER A 372 5.59 30.30 3.16
CA SER A 372 5.27 31.55 2.46
C SER A 372 6.47 32.49 2.30
N ASP A 373 7.69 32.00 2.53
CA ASP A 373 8.90 32.80 2.44
C ASP A 373 9.27 33.17 1.00
N GLU A 374 8.79 32.39 0.02
CA GLU A 374 9.12 32.54 -1.42
C GLU A 374 10.63 32.47 -1.68
N ARG A 375 11.32 31.52 -1.04
CA ARG A 375 12.78 31.34 -1.13
C ARG A 375 13.17 29.98 -1.73
N PRO A 376 13.06 29.82 -3.07
CA PRO A 376 13.49 28.60 -3.75
C PRO A 376 15.02 28.43 -3.81
N ASP A 377 15.78 29.46 -3.45
CA ASP A 377 17.24 29.46 -3.38
C ASP A 377 17.78 28.96 -2.03
N ARG A 378 16.90 28.71 -1.05
CA ARG A 378 17.26 28.25 0.29
C ARG A 378 16.68 26.88 0.55
N TYR A 379 17.46 26.02 1.19
CA TYR A 379 17.04 24.67 1.55
C TYR A 379 16.89 24.52 3.07
N LEU A 380 15.92 23.70 3.46
CA LEU A 380 15.73 23.16 4.81
C LEU A 380 17.05 22.64 5.39
N ALA A 381 17.29 22.92 6.67
CA ALA A 381 18.36 22.27 7.42
C ALA A 381 17.92 20.84 7.77
N LEU A 382 18.66 19.86 7.26
CA LEU A 382 18.36 18.44 7.44
C LEU A 382 19.02 17.89 8.70
N ARG A 383 18.32 17.02 9.43
CA ARG A 383 18.88 16.32 10.60
C ARG A 383 19.11 14.87 10.23
N GLY A 384 20.35 14.40 10.35
CA GLY A 384 20.67 13.01 10.06
C GLY A 384 20.50 12.64 8.57
N ALA A 385 20.80 13.57 7.67
CA ALA A 385 20.60 13.38 6.24
C ALA A 385 21.23 12.07 5.74
N SER A 386 20.45 11.27 5.02
CA SER A 386 20.92 9.95 4.60
C SER A 386 22.01 10.07 3.53
N GLU A 387 23.00 9.19 3.60
CA GLU A 387 23.93 8.93 2.51
C GLU A 387 23.49 7.68 1.76
N GLU A 388 23.79 7.63 0.46
CA GLU A 388 23.53 6.42 -0.30
C GLU A 388 24.60 5.38 0.06
N PRO A 389 24.22 4.17 0.51
CA PRO A 389 25.19 3.15 0.89
C PRO A 389 26.14 2.86 -0.28
N THR A 390 27.40 2.54 -0.03
CA THR A 390 28.34 2.15 -1.10
C THR A 390 28.45 0.63 -1.25
N GLN A 391 27.97 -0.11 -0.26
CA GLN A 391 27.97 -1.58 -0.22
C GLN A 391 26.56 -2.14 -0.40
N ALA A 392 26.48 -3.41 -0.81
CA ALA A 392 25.22 -4.13 -0.83
C ALA A 392 24.67 -4.25 0.60
N GLU A 393 23.46 -3.74 0.81
CA GLU A 393 22.76 -3.94 2.06
C GLU A 393 22.33 -5.41 2.18
N THR A 394 22.45 -5.97 3.38
CA THR A 394 21.91 -7.30 3.66
C THR A 394 20.40 -7.26 3.51
N VAL A 395 19.85 -8.28 2.88
CA VAL A 395 18.40 -8.42 2.76
C VAL A 395 17.82 -8.54 4.17
N ARG A 396 16.86 -7.66 4.49
CA ARG A 396 16.16 -7.69 5.77
C ARG A 396 15.23 -8.90 5.81
N LYS A 397 15.60 -9.89 6.62
CA LYS A 397 14.79 -11.09 6.86
C LYS A 397 13.81 -10.86 8.01
N ILE A 398 12.72 -11.62 8.00
CA ILE A 398 11.81 -11.72 9.14
C ILE A 398 12.45 -12.62 10.19
N ASP A 399 12.49 -12.17 11.43
CA ASP A 399 13.00 -12.98 12.55
C ASP A 399 11.88 -13.87 13.11
N TYR A 400 11.64 -14.99 12.42
CA TYR A 400 10.68 -16.00 12.88
C TYR A 400 11.17 -16.76 14.13
N SER A 401 12.47 -16.71 14.45
CA SER A 401 13.03 -17.36 15.64
C SER A 401 12.63 -16.66 16.94
N ALA A 402 12.36 -15.35 16.87
CA ALA A 402 11.87 -14.55 17.99
C ALA A 402 10.39 -14.78 18.33
N VAL A 403 9.65 -15.52 17.49
CA VAL A 403 8.23 -15.82 17.73
C VAL A 403 8.13 -16.87 18.84
N ASP A 404 7.42 -16.53 19.93
CA ASP A 404 7.14 -17.44 21.05
C ASP A 404 6.05 -18.47 20.67
N VAL A 405 6.41 -19.40 19.79
CA VAL A 405 5.51 -20.44 19.28
C VAL A 405 4.92 -21.32 20.37
N GLU A 406 5.61 -21.50 21.50
CA GLU A 406 5.12 -22.30 22.63
C GLU A 406 3.86 -21.69 23.26
N LYS A 407 3.82 -20.36 23.30
CA LYS A 407 2.75 -19.56 23.89
C LYS A 407 1.53 -19.42 22.99
N ILE A 408 1.74 -19.27 21.68
CA ILE A 408 0.67 -18.94 20.73
C ILE A 408 0.13 -20.16 19.96
N ALA A 409 0.87 -21.28 19.91
CA ALA A 409 0.45 -22.41 19.12
C ALA A 409 -0.79 -23.11 19.69
N VAL A 410 -1.74 -23.42 18.81
CA VAL A 410 -2.87 -24.29 19.09
C VAL A 410 -2.36 -25.72 19.27
N ARG A 411 -2.74 -26.36 20.37
CA ARG A 411 -2.32 -27.72 20.71
C ARG A 411 -3.46 -28.70 20.51
N ALA A 412 -3.17 -29.92 20.06
CA ALA A 412 -4.18 -30.94 19.82
C ALA A 412 -5.07 -31.18 21.04
N GLU A 413 -4.52 -31.11 22.25
CA GLU A 413 -5.23 -31.36 23.51
C GLU A 413 -6.21 -30.23 23.88
N SER A 414 -6.03 -29.04 23.30
CA SER A 414 -6.94 -27.89 23.46
C SER A 414 -8.09 -27.88 22.46
N LEU A 415 -8.07 -28.76 21.46
CA LEU A 415 -9.10 -28.79 20.43
C LEU A 415 -10.38 -29.46 20.95
N PRO A 416 -11.57 -28.95 20.56
CA PRO A 416 -12.83 -29.64 20.82
C PRO A 416 -12.82 -31.06 20.24
N ALA A 417 -13.52 -31.98 20.91
CA ALA A 417 -13.64 -33.36 20.43
C ALA A 417 -14.23 -33.39 18.99
N GLY A 418 -13.51 -34.03 18.07
CA GLY A 418 -13.90 -34.11 16.66
C GLY A 418 -13.56 -32.87 15.80
N ALA A 419 -12.81 -31.90 16.34
CA ALA A 419 -12.33 -30.76 15.57
C ALA A 419 -11.48 -31.21 14.37
N LYS A 420 -11.71 -30.59 13.21
CA LYS A 420 -10.91 -30.80 12.00
C LYS A 420 -10.08 -29.56 11.72
N LEU A 421 -8.76 -29.74 11.66
CA LEU A 421 -7.84 -28.64 11.33
C LEU A 421 -8.04 -28.13 9.91
N ARG A 422 -8.52 -28.96 8.97
CA ARG A 422 -8.91 -28.57 7.61
C ARG A 422 -10.17 -27.70 7.58
N SER A 423 -10.16 -26.61 8.32
CA SER A 423 -11.24 -25.64 8.42
C SER A 423 -10.68 -24.23 8.45
N LYS A 424 -11.53 -23.27 8.07
CA LYS A 424 -11.19 -21.84 8.02
C LYS A 424 -10.76 -21.31 9.39
N GLU A 425 -11.29 -21.89 10.47
CA GLU A 425 -10.99 -21.50 11.85
C GLU A 425 -9.51 -21.65 12.23
N PHE A 426 -8.81 -22.63 11.66
CA PHE A 426 -7.41 -22.93 12.01
C PHE A 426 -6.41 -22.43 10.97
N ARG A 427 -6.86 -21.97 9.80
CA ARG A 427 -5.96 -21.45 8.76
C ARG A 427 -5.28 -20.17 9.26
N GLY A 428 -3.97 -20.04 8.98
CA GLY A 428 -3.12 -18.96 9.48
C GLY A 428 -2.70 -19.12 10.94
N LYS A 429 -3.27 -20.05 11.71
CA LYS A 429 -2.85 -20.31 13.09
C LYS A 429 -1.59 -21.17 13.11
N ILE A 430 -0.74 -20.91 14.10
CA ILE A 430 0.38 -21.80 14.42
C ILE A 430 -0.16 -23.00 15.17
N ILE A 431 0.15 -24.19 14.66
CA ILE A 431 -0.26 -25.47 15.23
C ILE A 431 0.99 -26.19 15.75
N ARG A 432 0.90 -26.74 16.96
CA ARG A 432 1.88 -27.69 17.47
C ARG A 432 1.53 -29.08 16.94
N VAL A 433 2.36 -29.58 16.04
CA VAL A 433 2.15 -30.85 15.33
C VAL A 433 3.02 -31.92 15.96
N GLU A 434 2.39 -33.02 16.36
CA GLU A 434 3.04 -34.28 16.75
C GLU A 434 2.40 -35.39 15.92
N GLY A 435 3.05 -35.76 14.82
CA GLY A 435 2.48 -36.67 13.83
C GLY A 435 3.48 -37.68 13.31
N VAL A 436 3.06 -38.44 12.30
CA VAL A 436 3.89 -39.46 11.64
C VAL A 436 4.09 -39.06 10.18
N VAL A 437 5.31 -39.18 9.67
CA VAL A 437 5.59 -38.85 8.27
C VAL A 437 4.85 -39.79 7.34
N ALA A 438 4.06 -39.22 6.43
CA ALA A 438 3.28 -39.95 5.44
C ALA A 438 4.19 -40.47 4.32
N PRO A 439 3.85 -41.61 3.68
CA PRO A 439 4.59 -42.09 2.51
C PRO A 439 4.40 -41.15 1.30
N GLY A 440 5.47 -40.91 0.55
CA GLY A 440 5.38 -40.18 -0.72
C GLY A 440 6.65 -39.43 -1.09
N ILE A 441 6.62 -38.84 -2.28
CA ILE A 441 7.70 -37.99 -2.83
C ILE A 441 7.75 -36.59 -2.20
N ARG A 442 6.64 -36.15 -1.59
CA ARG A 442 6.58 -34.88 -0.85
C ARG A 442 6.61 -35.20 0.62
N LEU A 443 7.31 -34.37 1.38
CA LEU A 443 7.21 -34.43 2.83
C LEU A 443 5.78 -34.07 3.24
N ALA A 444 5.13 -34.99 3.93
CA ALA A 444 3.80 -34.84 4.46
C ALA A 444 3.71 -35.53 5.82
N VAL A 445 2.76 -35.11 6.65
CA VAL A 445 2.53 -35.64 7.99
C VAL A 445 1.09 -36.08 8.14
N GLU A 446 0.88 -37.26 8.71
CA GLU A 446 -0.40 -37.71 9.24
C GLU A 446 -0.58 -37.16 10.65
N PHE A 447 -1.60 -36.34 10.84
CA PHE A 447 -1.89 -35.67 12.11
C PHE A 447 -3.40 -35.52 12.29
N LEU A 448 -3.92 -35.92 13.45
CA LEU A 448 -5.36 -35.89 13.78
C LEU A 448 -6.26 -36.55 12.70
N GLY A 449 -5.78 -37.64 12.10
CA GLY A 449 -6.54 -38.43 11.12
C GLY A 449 -6.57 -37.86 9.69
N ASP A 450 -5.84 -36.78 9.42
CA ASP A 450 -5.69 -36.18 8.09
C ASP A 450 -4.20 -36.11 7.68
N THR A 451 -3.94 -36.04 6.37
CA THR A 451 -2.59 -35.84 5.84
C THR A 451 -2.37 -34.38 5.41
N TYR A 452 -1.27 -33.78 5.82
CA TYR A 452 -0.90 -32.41 5.48
C TYR A 452 0.46 -32.39 4.80
N ASP A 453 0.61 -31.64 3.71
CA ASP A 453 1.94 -31.38 3.16
C ASP A 453 2.76 -30.60 4.21
N VAL A 454 4.08 -30.81 4.27
CA VAL A 454 4.98 -30.01 5.10
C VAL A 454 5.90 -29.22 4.18
N TRP A 455 5.92 -27.90 4.37
CA TRP A 455 6.65 -26.98 3.50
C TRP A 455 7.37 -25.90 4.32
N SER A 456 8.41 -25.34 3.75
CA SER A 456 9.11 -24.15 4.25
C SER A 456 9.58 -23.34 3.06
N PHE A 457 9.64 -22.00 3.13
CA PHE A 457 10.27 -21.22 2.07
C PHE A 457 11.80 -21.39 2.06
N ASN A 458 12.39 -21.76 3.20
CA ASN A 458 13.81 -22.05 3.33
C ASN A 458 14.14 -23.41 2.68
N GLU A 459 14.89 -23.36 1.57
CA GLU A 459 15.26 -24.57 0.82
C GLU A 459 16.13 -25.54 1.61
N ALA A 460 17.10 -25.03 2.36
CA ALA A 460 17.96 -25.86 3.19
C ALA A 460 17.13 -26.63 4.23
N LEU A 461 16.20 -25.96 4.91
CA LEU A 461 15.30 -26.60 5.87
C LEU A 461 14.40 -27.64 5.20
N ARG A 462 13.83 -27.33 4.02
CA ARG A 462 13.01 -28.32 3.28
C ARG A 462 13.81 -29.58 2.95
N ASN A 463 15.06 -29.42 2.53
CA ASN A 463 15.93 -30.53 2.15
C ASN A 463 16.36 -31.35 3.38
N GLU A 464 16.70 -30.67 4.48
CA GLU A 464 17.01 -31.29 5.77
C GLU A 464 15.84 -32.12 6.30
N LEU A 465 14.64 -31.54 6.35
CA LEU A 465 13.44 -32.24 6.82
C LEU A 465 13.13 -33.51 6.00
N ARG A 466 13.35 -33.45 4.68
CA ARG A 466 13.17 -34.62 3.80
C ARG A 466 14.23 -35.70 4.01
N ALA A 467 15.46 -35.30 4.29
CA ALA A 467 16.58 -36.23 4.50
C ALA A 467 16.48 -36.93 5.86
N ASN A 468 16.02 -36.22 6.89
CA ASN A 468 16.06 -36.68 8.28
C ASN A 468 14.79 -37.41 8.74
N HIS A 469 13.68 -37.30 8.01
CA HIS A 469 12.42 -37.92 8.39
C HIS A 469 11.86 -38.82 7.29
N ALA A 470 12.06 -40.13 7.45
CA ALA A 470 11.53 -41.17 6.58
C ALA A 470 10.05 -41.48 6.89
N ALA A 471 9.32 -42.02 5.90
CA ALA A 471 7.93 -42.45 6.08
C ALA A 471 7.78 -43.41 7.28
N GLY A 472 6.76 -43.18 8.09
CA GLY A 472 6.50 -43.93 9.33
C GLY A 472 7.27 -43.43 10.56
N GLN A 473 8.22 -42.50 10.42
CA GLN A 473 8.90 -41.91 11.57
C GLN A 473 8.05 -40.80 12.23
N PRO A 474 8.12 -40.66 13.56
CA PRO A 474 7.49 -39.54 14.24
C PRO A 474 8.21 -38.23 13.88
N ILE A 475 7.45 -37.14 13.84
CA ILE A 475 7.98 -35.79 13.66
C ILE A 475 7.21 -34.82 14.54
N ARG A 476 7.94 -33.88 15.14
CA ARG A 476 7.38 -32.81 15.98
C ARG A 476 7.85 -31.45 15.48
N PHE A 477 6.92 -30.52 15.32
CA PHE A 477 7.24 -29.15 14.95
C PHE A 477 6.10 -28.19 15.29
N TYR A 478 6.40 -26.90 15.23
CA TYR A 478 5.42 -25.83 15.14
C TYR A 478 5.32 -25.37 13.68
N ALA A 479 4.12 -25.13 13.18
CA ALA A 479 3.93 -24.65 11.82
C ALA A 479 2.63 -23.88 11.65
N GLU A 480 2.64 -22.91 10.74
CA GLU A 480 1.44 -22.21 10.32
C GLU A 480 0.60 -23.13 9.42
N LEU A 481 -0.68 -23.31 9.73
CA LEU A 481 -1.58 -24.08 8.86
C LEU A 481 -2.03 -23.22 7.68
N GLY A 482 -1.69 -23.64 6.46
CA GLY A 482 -2.06 -22.96 5.23
C GLY A 482 -2.70 -23.86 4.19
N GLN A 483 -3.05 -23.28 3.06
CA GLN A 483 -3.48 -24.01 1.87
C GLN A 483 -2.75 -23.48 0.64
N TYR A 484 -2.25 -24.37 -0.20
CA TYR A 484 -1.63 -24.01 -1.47
C TYR A 484 -2.21 -24.85 -2.61
N ARG A 485 -2.81 -24.19 -3.61
CA ARG A 485 -3.50 -24.83 -4.75
C ARG A 485 -4.47 -25.94 -4.30
N GLY A 486 -5.29 -25.64 -3.29
CA GLY A 486 -6.28 -26.55 -2.73
C GLY A 486 -5.73 -27.60 -1.73
N ARG A 487 -4.40 -27.73 -1.59
CA ARG A 487 -3.78 -28.70 -0.66
C ARG A 487 -3.48 -28.05 0.68
N TRP A 488 -3.93 -28.69 1.76
CA TRP A 488 -3.61 -28.26 3.11
C TRP A 488 -2.17 -28.59 3.45
N GLN A 489 -1.47 -27.62 4.05
CA GLN A 489 -0.06 -27.74 4.38
C GLN A 489 0.25 -27.09 5.71
N PHE A 490 1.28 -27.61 6.37
CA PHE A 490 1.96 -26.97 7.49
C PHE A 490 3.20 -26.25 6.96
N VAL A 491 3.25 -24.94 7.17
CA VAL A 491 4.36 -24.08 6.77
C VAL A 491 5.27 -23.82 7.97
N ILE A 492 6.48 -24.38 7.93
CA ILE A 492 7.51 -24.16 8.93
C ILE A 492 8.33 -22.95 8.49
N GLN A 493 8.23 -21.86 9.25
CA GLN A 493 8.87 -20.58 8.88
C GLN A 493 10.36 -20.53 9.27
N ASP A 494 10.77 -21.29 10.30
CA ASP A 494 12.13 -21.27 10.85
C ASP A 494 12.59 -22.65 11.32
N PRO A 495 13.90 -23.00 11.20
CA PRO A 495 14.43 -24.26 11.71
C PRO A 495 14.19 -24.48 13.21
N SER A 496 14.19 -23.42 14.03
CA SER A 496 13.97 -23.52 15.49
C SER A 496 12.58 -24.03 15.87
N TRP A 497 11.64 -24.06 14.92
CA TRP A 497 10.28 -24.56 15.11
C TRP A 497 10.20 -26.08 15.00
N VAL A 498 11.24 -26.78 14.52
CA VAL A 498 11.34 -28.25 14.49
C VAL A 498 11.88 -28.74 15.83
N LYS A 499 11.31 -29.82 16.40
CA LYS A 499 11.61 -30.29 17.78
C LYS A 499 11.96 -31.75 17.88
#